data_AF-A0A2D6TUN5-F1
#
_entry.id   AF-A0A2D6TUN5-F1
#
_cell.length_a   1.000
_cell.length_b   1.000
_cell.length_c   1.000
_cell.angle_alpha   90.00
_cell.angle_beta   90.00
_cell.angle_gamma   90.00
#
_symmetry.space_group_name_H-M   'P 1'
#
loop_
_entity.id
_entity.type
_entity.pdbx_description
1 polymer ?
#
loop_
_entity_poly.entity_id
_entity_poly.type
_entity_poly.pdbx_seq_one_letter_code
_entity_poly.pdbx_strand_id
1 'polypeptide(L)'
;MSDEILREMDEGLGIITLVSSEVNGEKFWAYVDIPPSKYNDFLAAQKADAPYTLTDFGDVLKYGLGSHEPPADVVEEMKAEYGIDPDFQDKLKNDVERQMTALRAPK
;
A
#
# COMPACT_ATOMS: atom_id res chain seq x y z
N MET A 1 8.78 17.86 1.08
CA MET A 1 8.17 17.91 -0.26
C MET A 1 7.16 19.02 -0.25
N SER A 2 7.06 19.80 -1.32
CA SER A 2 6.00 20.79 -1.50
C SER A 2 4.69 20.05 -1.75
N ASP A 3 3.57 20.51 -1.19
CA ASP A 3 2.23 19.97 -1.44
C ASP A 3 1.90 19.81 -2.93
N GLU A 4 2.47 20.67 -3.77
CA GLU A 4 2.29 20.66 -5.22
C GLU A 4 2.86 19.39 -5.89
N ILE A 5 4.04 18.92 -5.46
CA ILE A 5 4.67 17.70 -6.00
C ILE A 5 3.91 16.45 -5.55
N LEU A 6 3.43 16.44 -4.30
CA LEU A 6 2.62 15.33 -3.79
C LEU A 6 1.30 15.21 -4.55
N ARG A 7 0.68 16.34 -4.87
CA ARG A 7 -0.58 16.37 -5.61
C ARG A 7 -0.43 15.91 -7.06
N GLU A 8 0.65 16.29 -7.75
CA GLU A 8 0.95 15.77 -9.10
C GLU A 8 1.23 14.26 -9.09
N MET A 9 1.84 13.74 -8.03
CA MET A 9 2.08 12.30 -7.87
C MET A 9 0.80 11.53 -7.55
N ASP A 10 -0.07 12.08 -6.69
CA ASP A 10 -1.37 11.49 -6.35
C ASP A 10 -2.30 11.39 -7.57
N GLU A 11 -2.18 12.30 -8.55
CA GLU A 11 -2.98 12.31 -9.78
C GLU A 11 -2.52 11.29 -10.84
N GLY A 12 -1.34 10.65 -10.67
CA GLY A 12 -0.76 9.77 -11.70
C GLY A 12 -0.08 8.49 -11.21
N LEU A 13 0.19 8.33 -9.92
CA LEU A 13 0.91 7.19 -9.34
C LEU A 13 0.25 6.75 -8.03
N GLY A 14 -0.47 5.64 -8.08
CA GLY A 14 -0.99 4.94 -6.90
C GLY A 14 -0.01 3.86 -6.41
N ILE A 15 0.19 3.76 -5.09
CA ILE A 15 1.00 2.68 -4.49
C ILE A 15 0.05 1.54 -4.14
N ILE A 16 0.03 0.53 -5.00
CA ILE A 16 -0.78 -0.64 -4.71
C ILE A 16 -0.02 -1.56 -3.76
N THR A 17 -0.61 -1.82 -2.61
CA THR A 17 -0.05 -2.65 -1.55
C THR A 17 -0.99 -3.83 -1.23
N LEU A 18 -0.41 -5.00 -0.95
CA LEU A 18 -1.14 -6.13 -0.40
C LEU A 18 -1.13 -6.02 1.12
N VAL A 19 -2.32 -5.86 1.70
CA VAL A 19 -2.53 -5.91 3.15
C VAL A 19 -3.14 -7.25 3.50
N SER A 20 -2.49 -7.98 4.40
CA SER A 20 -3.07 -9.20 4.97
C SER A 20 -2.94 -9.19 6.49
N SER A 21 -4.01 -9.56 7.17
CA SER A 21 -4.04 -9.64 8.63
C SER A 21 -5.18 -10.55 9.10
N GLU A 22 -5.35 -10.69 10.40
CA GLU A 22 -6.46 -11.40 11.04
C GLU A 22 -7.26 -10.41 11.90
N VAL A 23 -8.57 -10.32 11.68
CA VAL A 23 -9.47 -9.48 12.47
C VAL A 23 -10.55 -10.37 13.05
N ASN A 24 -10.71 -10.36 14.38
CA ASN A 24 -11.69 -11.20 15.08
C ASN A 24 -11.58 -12.71 14.77
N GLY A 25 -10.37 -13.21 14.51
CA GLY A 25 -10.14 -14.61 14.13
C GLY A 25 -10.43 -14.92 12.66
N GLU A 26 -10.85 -13.93 11.88
CA GLU A 26 -11.06 -14.05 10.45
C GLU A 26 -9.87 -13.46 9.69
N LYS A 27 -9.22 -14.32 8.92
CA LYS A 27 -8.08 -13.94 8.08
C LYS A 27 -8.59 -13.19 6.87
N PHE A 28 -7.88 -12.15 6.46
CA PHE A 28 -8.21 -11.45 5.23
C PHE A 28 -6.95 -11.03 4.47
N TRP A 29 -7.16 -10.75 3.19
CA TRP A 29 -6.23 -10.06 2.32
C TRP A 29 -6.98 -8.96 1.56
N ALA A 30 -6.30 -7.87 1.23
CA ALA A 30 -6.82 -6.78 0.43
C ALA A 30 -5.70 -6.11 -0.37
N TYR A 31 -5.92 -5.93 -1.66
CA TYR A 31 -5.14 -5.01 -2.49
C TYR A 31 -5.73 -3.61 -2.33
N VAL A 32 -4.88 -2.67 -1.93
CA VAL A 32 -5.28 -1.27 -1.70
C VAL A 32 -4.38 -0.38 -2.52
N ASP A 33 -4.99 0.50 -3.30
CA ASP A 33 -4.31 1.57 -4.00
C ASP A 33 -4.21 2.80 -3.10
N ILE A 34 -3.00 3.07 -2.62
CA ILE A 34 -2.75 4.14 -1.65
C ILE A 34 -2.04 5.30 -2.36
N PRO A 35 -2.62 6.51 -2.38
CA PRO A 35 -1.93 7.68 -2.89
C PRO A 35 -0.64 7.95 -2.10
N PRO A 36 0.47 8.32 -2.77
CA PRO A 36 1.76 8.60 -2.15
C PRO A 36 1.69 9.55 -0.96
N SER A 37 0.81 10.56 -1.01
CA SER A 37 0.60 11.50 0.09
C SER A 37 0.13 10.84 1.38
N LYS A 38 -0.69 9.78 1.29
CA LYS A 38 -1.24 9.04 2.44
C LYS A 38 -0.44 7.81 2.83
N TYR A 39 0.53 7.40 2.01
CA TYR A 39 1.31 6.19 2.24
C TYR A 39 2.07 6.20 3.57
N ASN A 40 2.61 7.35 3.98
CA ASN A 40 3.26 7.47 5.29
C ASN A 40 2.30 7.32 6.46
N ASP A 41 1.11 7.90 6.35
CA ASP A 41 0.08 7.80 7.39
C ASP A 41 -0.42 6.37 7.50
N PHE A 42 -0.54 5.67 6.37
CA PHE A 42 -0.84 4.24 6.34
C PHE A 42 0.25 3.41 7.05
N LEU A 43 1.54 3.65 6.76
CA LEU A 43 2.64 2.97 7.44
C LEU A 43 2.67 3.25 8.95
N ALA A 44 2.33 4.47 9.35
CA ALA A 44 2.22 4.84 10.77
C ALA A 44 1.05 4.10 11.44
N ALA A 45 -0.11 4.03 10.79
CA ALA A 45 -1.28 3.29 11.27
C ALA A 45 -0.99 1.79 11.40
N GLN A 46 -0.31 1.19 10.42
CA GLN A 46 0.11 -0.22 10.46
C GLN A 46 1.05 -0.52 11.64
N LYS A 47 1.92 0.42 12.01
CA LYS A 47 2.83 0.29 13.16
C LYS A 47 2.20 0.58 14.51
N ALA A 48 1.08 1.29 14.54
CA ALA A 48 0.45 1.76 15.78
C ALA A 48 -0.30 0.67 16.56
N ASP A 49 -0.42 -0.54 16.01
CA ASP A 49 -1.18 -1.68 16.58
C ASP A 49 -2.63 -1.30 16.96
N ALA A 50 -3.17 -0.26 16.30
CA ALA A 50 -4.50 0.26 16.51
C ALA A 50 -5.40 -0.14 15.33
N PRO A 51 -6.71 -0.36 15.54
CA PRO A 51 -7.64 -0.61 14.44
C PRO A 51 -7.72 0.61 13.53
N TYR A 52 -7.61 0.39 12.22
CA TYR A 52 -7.70 1.42 11.19
C TYR A 52 -8.49 0.91 9.98
N THR A 53 -9.10 1.81 9.22
CA THR A 53 -9.87 1.47 8.01
C THR A 53 -8.99 1.67 6.79
N LEU A 54 -8.88 0.67 5.92
CA LEU A 54 -8.07 0.79 4.69
C LEU A 54 -8.57 1.92 3.77
N THR A 55 -9.89 2.11 3.72
CA THR A 55 -10.54 3.17 2.92
C THR A 55 -10.22 4.59 3.38
N ASP A 56 -9.67 4.77 4.59
CA ASP A 56 -9.21 6.09 5.04
C ASP A 56 -7.92 6.50 4.33
N PHE A 57 -7.12 5.51 3.93
CA PHE A 57 -5.80 5.71 3.33
C PHE A 57 -5.80 5.60 1.81
N GLY A 58 -6.66 4.77 1.23
CA GLY A 58 -6.68 4.52 -0.21
C GLY A 58 -7.90 3.72 -0.67
N ASP A 59 -7.94 3.35 -1.94
CA ASP A 59 -9.04 2.62 -2.52
C ASP A 59 -8.78 1.11 -2.46
N VAL A 60 -9.73 0.35 -1.92
CA VAL A 60 -9.64 -1.12 -1.91
C VAL A 60 -10.01 -1.63 -3.30
N LEU A 61 -9.01 -2.11 -4.04
CA LEU A 61 -9.21 -2.67 -5.38
C LEU A 61 -9.87 -4.04 -5.31
N LYS A 62 -9.37 -4.90 -4.43
CA LYS A 62 -9.85 -6.28 -4.29
C LYS A 62 -9.58 -6.82 -2.90
N TYR A 63 -10.44 -7.68 -2.39
CA TYR A 63 -10.27 -8.29 -1.07
C TYR A 63 -10.84 -9.70 -1.02
N GLY A 64 -10.40 -10.47 -0.03
CA GLY A 64 -10.94 -11.78 0.29
C GLY A 64 -10.81 -12.10 1.77
N LEU A 65 -11.73 -12.94 2.23
CA LEU A 65 -11.83 -13.42 3.62
C LEU A 65 -11.49 -14.91 3.69
N GLY A 66 -11.09 -15.38 4.87
CA GLY A 66 -10.73 -16.77 5.13
C GLY A 66 -9.29 -17.15 4.77
N SER A 67 -8.49 -16.23 4.23
CA SER A 67 -7.08 -16.46 3.86
C SER A 67 -6.26 -15.19 4.09
N HIS A 68 -4.97 -15.33 4.38
CA HIS A 68 -4.01 -14.21 4.35
C HIS A 68 -3.45 -13.96 2.95
N GLU A 69 -3.63 -14.92 2.05
CA GLU A 69 -3.03 -14.89 0.73
C GLU A 69 -4.13 -14.80 -0.34
N PRO A 70 -3.96 -13.90 -1.32
CA PRO A 70 -4.84 -13.83 -2.47
C PRO A 70 -4.70 -15.09 -3.33
N PRO A 71 -5.81 -15.56 -3.95
CA PRO A 71 -5.77 -16.63 -4.95
C PRO A 71 -4.87 -16.28 -6.14
N ALA A 72 -4.29 -17.29 -6.79
CA ALA A 72 -3.38 -17.10 -7.92
C ALA A 72 -4.02 -16.33 -9.09
N ASP A 73 -5.31 -16.59 -9.38
CA ASP A 73 -6.09 -15.87 -10.38
C ASP A 73 -6.22 -14.38 -10.06
N VAL A 74 -6.37 -14.04 -8.77
CA VAL A 74 -6.41 -12.64 -8.33
C VAL A 74 -5.04 -11.97 -8.50
N VAL A 75 -3.96 -12.68 -8.16
CA VAL A 75 -2.60 -12.15 -8.35
C VAL A 75 -2.31 -11.89 -9.83
N GLU A 76 -2.69 -12.80 -10.71
CA GLU A 76 -2.53 -12.64 -12.16
C GLU A 76 -3.35 -11.46 -12.71
N GLU A 77 -4.59 -11.30 -12.26
CA GLU A 77 -5.43 -10.16 -12.64
C GLU A 77 -4.82 -8.83 -12.17
N MET A 78 -4.42 -8.75 -10.91
CA MET A 78 -3.79 -7.56 -10.33
C MET A 78 -2.46 -7.22 -11.03
N LYS A 79 -1.69 -8.23 -11.42
CA LYS A 79 -0.47 -8.06 -12.22
C LYS A 79 -0.77 -7.58 -13.64
N ALA A 80 -1.81 -8.08 -14.28
CA ALA A 80 -2.18 -7.71 -15.65
C ALA A 80 -2.79 -6.30 -15.74
N GLU A 81 -3.67 -5.94 -14.80
CA GLU A 81 -4.39 -4.67 -14.83
C GLU A 81 -3.55 -3.51 -14.30
N TYR A 82 -2.75 -3.76 -13.27
CA TYR A 82 -2.05 -2.70 -12.55
C TYR A 82 -0.52 -2.84 -12.58
N GLY A 83 0.01 -3.88 -13.24
CA GLY A 83 1.46 -4.09 -13.33
C GLY A 83 2.11 -4.48 -12.00
N ILE A 84 1.32 -4.93 -11.02
CA ILE A 84 1.80 -5.24 -9.67
C ILE A 84 2.59 -6.56 -9.74
N ASP A 85 3.90 -6.45 -9.67
CA ASP A 85 4.76 -7.60 -9.46
C ASP A 85 5.10 -7.70 -7.95
N PRO A 86 4.87 -8.83 -7.27
CA PRO A 86 5.21 -8.99 -5.85
C PRO A 86 6.69 -8.67 -5.55
N ASP A 87 7.61 -9.03 -6.46
CA ASP A 87 9.03 -8.65 -6.36
C ASP A 87 9.26 -7.14 -6.52
N PHE A 88 8.32 -6.43 -7.15
CA PHE A 88 8.36 -4.98 -7.31
C PHE A 88 7.83 -4.25 -6.08
N GLN A 89 6.86 -4.80 -5.34
CA GLN A 89 6.40 -4.22 -4.07
C GLN A 89 7.53 -4.16 -3.02
N ASP A 90 8.32 -5.22 -2.88
CA ASP A 90 9.47 -5.23 -1.97
C ASP A 90 10.57 -4.23 -2.38
N LYS A 91 10.78 -4.05 -3.69
CA LYS A 91 11.72 -3.04 -4.21
C LYS A 91 11.19 -1.62 -4.01
N LEU A 92 9.93 -1.37 -4.32
CA LEU A 92 9.30 -0.05 -4.19
C LEU A 92 9.25 0.39 -2.74
N LYS A 93 8.94 -0.51 -1.80
CA LYS A 93 9.02 -0.24 -0.36
C LYS A 93 10.41 0.26 0.03
N ASN A 94 11.46 -0.43 -0.42
CA ASN A 94 12.84 -0.03 -0.16
C ASN A 94 13.23 1.29 -0.84
N ASP A 95 12.81 1.55 -2.09
CA ASP A 95 13.14 2.78 -2.82
C ASP A 95 12.40 4.00 -2.27
N VAL A 96 11.12 3.84 -1.91
CA VAL A 96 10.30 4.88 -1.27
C VAL A 96 10.86 5.20 0.13
N GLU A 97 11.21 4.19 0.93
CA GLU A 97 11.85 4.41 2.23
C GLU A 97 13.24 5.09 2.07
N ARG A 98 14.02 4.74 1.03
CA ARG A 98 15.31 5.37 0.75
C ARG A 98 15.19 6.83 0.34
N GLN A 99 14.26 7.15 -0.56
CA GLN A 99 14.04 8.54 -0.97
C GLN A 99 13.52 9.38 0.20
N MET A 100 12.60 8.84 1.00
CA MET A 100 12.10 9.56 2.18
C MET A 100 13.15 9.71 3.30
N THR A 101 14.04 8.74 3.48
CA THR A 101 15.14 8.83 4.45
C THR A 101 16.21 9.83 3.99
N ALA A 102 16.52 9.87 2.69
CA ALA A 102 17.44 10.84 2.11
C ALA A 102 16.92 12.29 2.20
N LEU A 103 15.60 12.49 2.18
CA LEU A 103 14.96 13.80 2.38
C LEU A 103 14.83 14.22 3.86
N ARG A 104 15.09 13.33 4.82
CA ARG A 104 15.04 13.58 6.27
C ARG A 104 16.41 13.80 6.92
N ALA A 105 17.50 13.66 6.19
CA ALA A 105 18.84 13.95 6.71
C ALA A 105 19.05 15.47 6.81
N PRO A 106 19.30 16.03 8.01
CA PRO A 106 19.68 17.44 8.13
C PRO A 106 21.06 17.65 7.51
N LYS A 107 21.23 18.75 6.78
CA LYS A 107 22.55 19.32 6.49
C LYS A 107 23.17 19.90 7.75
#